data_AF-A0A1X2JK79-F1
#
_entry.id   AF-A0A1X2JK79-F1
#
_cell.length_a   1.000
_cell.length_b   1.000
_cell.length_c   1.000
_cell.angle_alpha   90.00
_cell.angle_beta   90.00
_cell.angle_gamma   90.00
#
_symmetry.space_group_name_H-M   'P 1'
#
loop_
_entity.id
_entity.type
_entity.pdbx_description
1 polymer ?
#
loop_
_entity_poly.entity_id
_entity_poly.type
_entity_poly.pdbx_seq_one_letter_code
_entity_poly.pdbx_strand_id
1 'polypeptide(L)'
;MYNKVFEKKEFIIFQVKEGYIAYNTKKTFEEGHTHLKNFNAAKKAIDLVINKKIPKSTNAYYLTSLIRLTNDDKYVDKINELIETRSKKGKKEKYYNVGYRWSKRSC
;
A
#
# COMPACT_ATOMS: atom_id res chain seq x y z
N MET A 1 -18.11 7.44 -21.60
CA MET A 1 -19.13 7.30 -20.54
C MET A 1 -18.62 6.27 -19.55
N TYR A 2 -18.38 6.65 -18.29
CA TYR A 2 -17.90 5.70 -17.27
C TYR A 2 -19.11 5.05 -16.61
N ASN A 3 -19.16 3.71 -16.59
CA ASN A 3 -20.24 3.00 -15.90
C ASN A 3 -19.93 3.00 -14.41
N LYS A 4 -20.72 3.75 -13.62
CA LYS A 4 -20.66 3.70 -12.16
C LYS A 4 -21.21 2.34 -11.70
N VAL A 5 -20.38 1.55 -11.03
CA VAL A 5 -20.75 0.19 -10.59
C VAL A 5 -20.98 0.14 -9.09
N PHE A 6 -20.33 1.01 -8.33
CA PHE A 6 -20.47 1.03 -6.88
C PHE A 6 -20.23 2.42 -6.33
N GLU A 7 -20.95 2.75 -5.26
CA GLU A 7 -20.81 4.00 -4.53
C GLU A 7 -20.95 3.71 -3.04
N LYS A 8 -20.04 4.27 -2.26
CA LYS A 8 -20.06 4.16 -0.80
C LYS A 8 -19.43 5.39 -0.18
N LYS A 9 -20.24 6.15 0.56
CA LYS A 9 -19.84 7.43 1.19
C LYS A 9 -19.26 8.37 0.13
N GLU A 10 -18.00 8.76 0.27
CA GLU A 10 -17.25 9.65 -0.62
C GLU A 10 -16.46 8.89 -1.70
N PHE A 11 -16.70 7.60 -1.89
CA PHE A 11 -15.97 6.78 -2.85
C PHE A 11 -16.87 6.22 -3.93
N ILE A 12 -16.38 6.27 -5.16
CA ILE A 12 -17.06 5.76 -6.34
C ILE A 12 -16.14 4.76 -7.05
N ILE A 13 -16.72 3.66 -7.54
CA ILE A 13 -16.04 2.73 -8.44
C ILE A 13 -16.66 2.83 -9.83
N PHE A 14 -15.82 3.10 -10.81
CA PHE A 14 -16.16 3.05 -12.23
C PHE A 14 -15.63 1.76 -12.84
N GLN A 15 -16.40 1.14 -13.72
CA GLN A 15 -15.92 0.08 -14.59
C GLN A 15 -15.39 0.68 -15.89
N VAL A 16 -14.18 0.26 -16.25
CA VAL A 16 -13.50 0.62 -17.50
C VAL A 16 -13.21 -0.64 -18.32
N LYS A 17 -12.79 -0.48 -19.57
CA LYS A 17 -12.51 -1.61 -20.48
C LYS A 17 -11.53 -2.62 -19.87
N GLU A 18 -10.53 -2.15 -19.13
CA GLU A 18 -9.51 -3.00 -18.49
C GLU A 18 -9.49 -2.85 -16.96
N GLY A 19 -10.65 -3.09 -16.34
CA GLY A 19 -10.75 -3.21 -14.88
C GLY A 19 -11.62 -2.14 -14.24
N TYR A 20 -11.19 -1.65 -13.08
CA TYR A 20 -12.00 -0.81 -12.21
C TYR A 20 -11.20 0.37 -11.70
N ILE A 21 -11.81 1.54 -11.70
CA ILE A 21 -11.25 2.77 -11.13
C ILE A 21 -11.95 3.02 -9.81
N ALA A 22 -11.21 3.05 -8.71
CA ALA A 22 -11.69 3.60 -7.44
C ALA A 22 -11.30 5.07 -7.35
N TYR A 23 -12.25 5.93 -7.02
CA TYR A 23 -12.08 7.37 -6.96
C TYR A 23 -12.65 7.92 -5.64
N ASN A 24 -11.94 8.86 -5.02
CA ASN A 24 -12.43 9.63 -3.88
C ASN A 24 -12.98 10.99 -4.35
N THR A 25 -14.26 11.23 -4.13
CA THR A 25 -14.95 12.47 -4.57
C THR A 25 -14.50 13.73 -3.84
N LYS A 26 -13.79 13.60 -2.72
CA LYS A 26 -13.19 14.76 -2.02
C LYS A 26 -11.88 15.24 -2.61
N LYS A 27 -11.29 14.50 -3.54
CA LYS A 27 -10.05 14.88 -4.24
C LYS A 27 -10.33 15.19 -5.70
N THR A 28 -9.37 15.81 -6.38
CA THR A 28 -9.39 15.90 -7.84
C THR A 28 -9.28 14.49 -8.44
N PHE A 29 -9.90 14.28 -9.60
CA PHE A 29 -9.87 12.98 -10.26
C PHE A 29 -8.44 12.52 -10.54
N GLU A 30 -7.57 13.41 -11.02
CA GLU A 30 -6.18 13.09 -11.38
C GLU A 30 -5.37 12.51 -10.22
N GLU A 31 -5.54 13.02 -9.00
CA GLU A 31 -4.76 12.62 -7.83
C GLU A 31 -5.46 11.55 -6.97
N GLY A 32 -6.79 11.58 -6.95
CA GLY A 32 -7.64 10.80 -6.05
C GLY A 32 -8.12 9.47 -6.61
N HIS A 33 -7.58 9.00 -7.74
CA HIS A 33 -8.01 7.76 -8.38
C HIS A 33 -6.93 6.66 -8.39
N THR A 34 -7.37 5.42 -8.41
CA THR A 34 -6.51 4.25 -8.62
C THR A 34 -7.16 3.24 -9.55
N HIS A 35 -6.33 2.62 -10.39
CA HIS A 35 -6.71 1.57 -11.32
C HIS A 35 -6.45 0.20 -10.69
N LEU A 36 -7.46 -0.64 -10.65
CA LEU A 36 -7.42 -1.98 -10.07
C LEU A 36 -8.03 -2.97 -11.05
N LYS A 37 -7.37 -4.13 -11.22
CA LYS A 37 -7.84 -5.18 -12.14
C LYS A 37 -9.15 -5.83 -11.68
N ASN A 38 -9.37 -5.90 -10.36
CA ASN A 38 -10.48 -6.64 -9.75
C ASN A 38 -11.42 -5.73 -8.98
N PHE A 39 -12.73 -5.88 -9.17
CA PHE A 39 -13.77 -5.14 -8.42
C PHE A 39 -13.65 -5.34 -6.91
N ASN A 40 -13.45 -6.60 -6.49
CA ASN A 40 -13.30 -6.93 -5.06
C ASN A 40 -12.07 -6.27 -4.44
N ALA A 41 -11.00 -6.04 -5.22
CA ALA A 41 -9.84 -5.30 -4.74
C ALA A 41 -10.17 -3.81 -4.56
N ALA A 42 -10.89 -3.20 -5.51
CA ALA A 42 -11.36 -1.82 -5.39
C ALA A 42 -12.28 -1.61 -4.19
N LYS A 43 -13.26 -2.50 -4.00
CA LYS A 43 -14.15 -2.46 -2.85
C LYS A 43 -13.37 -2.61 -1.53
N LYS A 44 -12.44 -3.55 -1.45
CA LYS A 44 -11.57 -3.72 -0.28
C LYS A 44 -10.70 -2.49 -0.02
N ALA A 45 -10.16 -1.85 -1.05
CA ALA A 45 -9.37 -0.62 -0.89
C ALA A 45 -10.18 0.48 -0.22
N ILE A 46 -11.42 0.70 -0.70
CA ILE A 46 -12.36 1.65 -0.11
C ILE A 46 -12.67 1.27 1.35
N ASP A 47 -12.97 0.00 1.63
CA ASP A 47 -13.27 -0.45 2.99
C ASP A 47 -12.07 -0.26 3.94
N LEU A 48 -10.84 -0.46 3.46
CA LEU A 48 -9.62 -0.24 4.26
C LEU A 48 -9.43 1.25 4.60
N VAL A 49 -9.61 2.13 3.62
CA VAL A 49 -9.50 3.59 3.83
C VAL A 49 -10.59 4.08 4.78
N ILE A 50 -11.85 3.68 4.58
CA ILE A 50 -12.97 4.07 5.46
C ILE A 50 -12.73 3.61 6.90
N ASN A 51 -12.24 2.38 7.09
CA ASN A 51 -11.99 1.82 8.42
C ASN A 51 -10.60 2.20 8.98
N LYS A 52 -9.79 2.97 8.25
CA LYS A 52 -8.39 3.31 8.59
C LYS A 52 -7.55 2.07 8.95
N LYS A 53 -7.82 0.94 8.31
CA LYS A 53 -7.10 -0.33 8.50
C LYS A 53 -5.99 -0.46 7.47
N ILE A 54 -4.82 -0.93 7.89
CA ILE A 54 -3.65 -1.10 7.02
C ILE A 54 -3.42 -2.60 6.76
N PRO A 55 -3.41 -3.04 5.50
CA PRO A 55 -3.22 -4.45 5.20
C PRO A 55 -1.75 -4.85 5.35
N LYS A 56 -1.50 -5.86 6.20
CA LYS A 56 -0.13 -6.30 6.58
C LYS A 56 0.62 -7.11 5.52
N SER A 57 -0.07 -7.68 4.53
CA SER A 57 0.52 -8.64 3.56
C SER A 57 0.49 -8.17 2.10
N THR A 58 -0.02 -6.97 1.80
CA THR A 58 -0.23 -6.54 0.41
C THR A 58 0.99 -5.86 -0.21
N ASN A 59 1.12 -5.89 -1.53
CA ASN A 59 2.20 -5.28 -2.29
C ASN A 59 2.27 -3.75 -2.11
N ALA A 60 3.45 -3.16 -2.25
CA ALA A 60 3.71 -1.72 -2.20
C ALA A 60 2.82 -0.93 -3.17
N TYR A 61 2.61 -1.42 -4.40
CA TYR A 61 1.71 -0.77 -5.37
C TYR A 61 0.28 -0.58 -4.84
N TYR A 62 -0.25 -1.58 -4.13
CA TYR A 62 -1.58 -1.49 -3.54
C TYR A 62 -1.60 -0.52 -2.36
N LEU A 63 -0.52 -0.46 -1.57
CA LEU A 63 -0.37 0.53 -0.50
C LEU A 63 -0.33 1.97 -1.06
N THR A 64 0.39 2.21 -2.15
CA THR A 64 0.37 3.51 -2.85
C THR A 64 -1.02 3.86 -3.37
N SER A 65 -1.81 2.87 -3.79
CA SER A 65 -3.20 3.07 -4.18
C SER A 65 -4.07 3.56 -3.02
N LEU A 66 -3.86 3.05 -1.81
CA LEU A 66 -4.56 3.51 -0.60
C LEU A 66 -4.19 4.96 -0.24
N ILE A 67 -2.92 5.35 -0.42
CA ILE A 67 -2.44 6.72 -0.20
C ILE A 67 -3.14 7.70 -1.15
N ARG A 68 -3.33 7.33 -2.43
CA ARG A 68 -4.05 8.17 -3.40
C ARG A 68 -5.51 8.39 -2.98
N LEU A 69 -6.16 7.32 -2.51
CA LEU A 69 -7.57 7.34 -2.12
C LEU A 69 -7.83 8.06 -0.78
N THR A 70 -6.89 8.04 0.17
CA THR A 70 -7.11 8.63 1.50
C THR A 70 -6.86 10.14 1.53
N ASN A 71 -7.59 10.85 2.40
CA ASN A 71 -7.36 12.26 2.76
C ASN A 71 -6.75 12.43 4.16
N ASP A 72 -6.50 11.34 4.87
CA ASP A 72 -5.99 11.37 6.24
C ASP A 72 -4.46 11.22 6.23
N ASP A 73 -3.75 12.29 6.56
CA ASP A 73 -2.28 12.33 6.59
C ASP A 73 -1.69 11.31 7.56
N LYS A 74 -2.31 11.11 8.72
CA LYS A 74 -1.85 10.11 9.71
C LYS A 74 -1.93 8.69 9.16
N TYR A 75 -2.90 8.43 8.27
CA TYR A 75 -3.02 7.14 7.61
C TYR A 75 -1.96 6.99 6.50
N VAL A 76 -1.64 8.06 5.77
CA VAL A 76 -0.55 8.10 4.79
C VAL A 76 0.80 7.81 5.45
N ASP A 77 1.10 8.47 6.56
CA ASP A 77 2.36 8.31 7.30
C ASP A 77 2.59 6.86 7.72
N LYS A 78 1.57 6.22 8.29
CA LYS A 78 1.65 4.80 8.70
C LYS A 78 1.86 3.86 7.52
N ILE A 79 1.30 4.17 6.35
CA ILE A 79 1.53 3.36 5.15
C ILE A 79 2.97 3.55 4.66
N ASN A 80 3.47 4.78 4.64
CA ASN A 80 4.84 5.08 4.25
C ASN A 80 5.86 4.39 5.17
N GLU A 81 5.63 4.45 6.49
CA GLU A 81 6.45 3.75 7.49
C GLU A 81 6.48 2.23 7.24
N LEU A 82 5.33 1.63 6.89
CA LEU A 82 5.24 0.21 6.55
C LEU A 82 6.02 -0.13 5.28
N ILE A 83 5.94 0.72 4.25
CA ILE A 83 6.70 0.55 2.99
C ILE A 83 8.20 0.65 3.28
N GLU A 84 8.62 1.65 4.05
CA GLU A 84 10.02 1.89 4.39
C GLU A 84 10.60 0.71 5.19
N THR A 85 9.87 0.25 6.21
CA THR A 85 10.27 -0.91 7.04
C THR A 85 10.47 -2.17 6.20
N ARG A 86 9.61 -2.39 5.20
CA ARG A 86 9.75 -3.52 4.27
C ARG A 86 10.94 -3.36 3.33
N SER A 87 11.23 -2.15 2.87
CA SER A 87 12.41 -1.85 2.04
C SER A 87 13.73 -2.09 2.79
N LYS A 88 13.74 -1.84 4.10
CA LYS A 88 14.89 -2.13 4.98
C LYS A 88 15.03 -3.62 5.32
N LYS A 89 13.95 -4.39 5.26
CA LYS A 89 13.96 -5.83 5.57
C LYS A 89 14.82 -6.59 4.54
N GLY A 90 15.97 -7.10 4.98
CA GLY A 90 16.92 -7.83 4.14
C GLY A 90 18.22 -7.07 3.87
N LYS A 91 18.26 -5.76 4.11
CA LYS A 91 19.48 -4.94 4.06
C LYS A 91 20.17 -4.86 5.43
N LYS A 92 20.14 -5.95 6.19
CA LYS A 92 20.90 -5.98 7.45
C LYS A 92 22.38 -5.99 7.10
N GLU A 93 23.14 -5.12 7.74
CA GLU A 93 24.61 -5.18 7.68
C GLU A 93 25.07 -6.58 8.11
N LYS A 94 26.11 -7.09 7.45
CA LYS A 94 26.67 -8.39 7.81
C LYS A 94 27.21 -8.30 9.23
N TYR A 95 26.64 -9.10 10.13
CA TYR A 95 27.13 -9.21 11.49
C TYR A 95 28.55 -9.79 11.48
N TYR A 96 29.53 -9.02 11.94
CA TYR A 96 30.91 -9.46 12.09
C TYR A 96 31.24 -9.61 13.58
N ASN A 97 31.37 -10.86 14.05
CA ASN A 97 31.78 -11.13 15.43
C ASN A 97 33.30 -11.02 15.53
N VAL A 98 33.80 -9.93 16.14
CA VAL A 98 35.23 -9.66 16.34
C VAL A 98 35.89 -10.63 17.34
N GLY A 99 35.11 -11.46 18.02
CA GLY A 99 35.58 -12.35 19.09
C GLY A 99 36.17 -13.71 18.66
N TYR A 100 36.17 -14.07 17.37
CA TYR A 100 36.72 -15.37 16.95
C TYR A 100 38.26 -15.29 16.79
N ARG A 101 38.98 -15.30 17.92
CA ARG A 101 40.42 -15.62 17.91
C ARG A 101 40.56 -17.06 17.43
N TRP A 102 41.00 -17.27 16.19
CA TRP A 102 41.61 -18.54 15.80
C TRP A 102 42.83 -18.74 16.70
N SER A 103 42.67 -19.51 17.78
CA SER A 103 43.79 -20.20 18.40
C SER A 103 44.32 -21.16 17.33
N LYS A 104 45.36 -20.74 16.62
CA LYS A 104 46.19 -21.66 15.85
C LYS A 104 46.65 -22.71 16.86
N ARG A 105 46.07 -23.91 16.81
CA ARG A 105 46.71 -25.08 17.40
C ARG A 105 47.97 -25.30 16.57
N SER A 106 49.10 -24.85 17.10
CA SER A 106 50.41 -25.30 16.62
C SER A 106 50.45 -26.81 16.87
N CYS A 107 50.45 -27.59 15.78
CA CYS A 107 51.00 -28.94 15.80
C CYS A 107 52.52 -28.86 15.71
#